data_AF-A0A7Y0SI98-F1
#
_entry.id   AF-A0A7Y0SI98-F1
#
_cell.length_a   1.000
_cell.length_b   1.000
_cell.length_c   1.000
_cell.angle_alpha   90.00
_cell.angle_beta   90.00
_cell.angle_gamma   90.00
#
_symmetry.space_group_name_H-M   'P 1'
#
loop_
_entity.id
_entity.type
_entity.pdbx_description
1 polymer ?
#
loop_
_entity_poly.entity_id
_entity_poly.type
_entity_poly.pdbx_seq_one_letter_code
_entity_poly.pdbx_strand_id
1 'polypeptide(L)'
;NVELEHQEWTSYLVARKQGNFDVMRASWCGDYNEASTFLSLLRSGSSGNFARYSSEAYDNAMNSALAATNEKARQGFYDQAEQ
;
A
#
# COMPACT_ATOMS: atom_id res chain seq x y z
N ASN A 1 21.63 -16.87 -1.85
CA ASN A 1 20.86 -17.74 -0.93
C ASN A 1 19.68 -16.96 -0.39
N VAL A 2 18.54 -17.61 -0.23
CA VAL A 2 17.36 -17.08 0.46
C VAL A 2 17.07 -18.00 1.63
N GLU A 3 16.86 -17.44 2.82
CA GLU A 3 16.51 -18.18 4.03
C GLU A 3 15.04 -17.92 4.38
N LEU A 4 14.35 -18.95 4.86
CA LEU A 4 12.95 -18.85 5.27
C LEU A 4 12.87 -18.74 6.79
N GLU A 5 12.17 -17.73 7.28
CA GLU A 5 11.90 -17.56 8.70
C GLU A 5 10.40 -17.72 8.98
N HIS A 6 10.08 -18.61 9.91
CA HIS A 6 8.71 -18.78 10.41
C HIS A 6 8.59 -18.09 11.77
N GLN A 7 7.58 -17.23 11.91
CA GLN A 7 7.27 -16.52 13.15
C GLN A 7 5.82 -16.75 13.55
N GLU A 8 5.58 -16.85 14.85
CA GLU A 8 4.22 -16.76 15.41
C GLU A 8 3.56 -15.45 14.99
N TRP A 9 2.24 -15.48 14.77
CA TRP A 9 1.50 -14.38 14.14
C TRP A 9 1.70 -13.02 14.82
N THR A 10 1.70 -12.98 16.15
CA THR A 10 1.91 -11.73 16.90
C THR A 10 3.31 -11.17 16.68
N SER A 11 4.33 -12.02 16.70
CA SER A 11 5.72 -11.61 16.44
C SER A 11 5.88 -11.10 15.01
N TYR A 12 5.25 -11.78 14.05
CA TYR A 12 5.18 -11.36 12.64
C TYR A 12 4.58 -9.95 12.49
N LEU A 13 3.46 -9.66 13.17
CA LEU A 13 2.83 -8.33 13.10
C LEU A 13 3.72 -7.23 13.70
N VAL A 14 4.46 -7.54 14.78
CA VAL A 14 5.42 -6.61 15.38
C VAL A 14 6.59 -6.35 14.45
N ALA A 15 7.21 -7.39 13.90
CA ALA A 15 8.31 -7.28 12.94
C ALA A 15 7.89 -6.47 11.70
N ARG A 16 6.69 -6.74 11.16
CA ARG A 16 6.09 -5.98 10.05
C ARG A 16 5.95 -4.49 10.36
N LYS A 17 5.40 -4.16 11.54
CA LYS A 17 5.17 -2.77 11.94
C LYS A 17 6.47 -2.02 12.22
N GLN A 18 7.49 -2.72 12.74
CA GLN A 18 8.80 -2.16 13.02
C GLN A 18 9.65 -2.01 11.76
N GLY A 19 9.41 -2.84 10.73
CA GLY A 19 10.28 -2.89 9.55
C GLY A 19 11.46 -3.85 9.74
N ASN A 20 11.37 -4.77 10.69
CA ASN A 20 12.43 -5.74 10.99
C ASN A 20 12.29 -6.96 10.08
N PHE A 21 12.49 -6.78 8.79
CA PHE A 21 12.44 -7.83 7.77
C PHE A 21 13.17 -7.36 6.51
N ASP A 22 13.70 -8.31 5.73
CA ASP A 22 14.21 -8.02 4.38
C ASP A 22 13.09 -8.14 3.35
N VAL A 23 12.40 -9.28 3.35
CA VAL A 23 11.23 -9.58 2.50
C VAL A 23 10.16 -10.22 3.36
N MET A 24 8.91 -9.79 3.18
CA MET A 24 7.79 -10.29 3.97
C MET A 24 6.65 -10.78 3.07
N ARG A 25 6.13 -11.97 3.39
CA ARG A 25 4.89 -12.47 2.78
C ARG A 25 3.71 -11.64 3.27
N ALA A 26 3.13 -10.83 2.40
CA ALA A 26 1.95 -10.02 2.70
C ALA A 26 0.80 -10.30 1.72
N SER A 27 -0.42 -10.11 2.19
CA SER A 27 -1.63 -10.10 1.37
C SER A 27 -2.59 -9.05 1.93
N TRP A 28 -3.41 -8.48 1.06
CA TRP A 28 -4.47 -7.57 1.44
C TRP A 28 -5.79 -8.04 0.84
N CYS A 29 -6.87 -7.93 1.63
CA CYS A 29 -8.23 -8.15 1.16
C CYS A 29 -8.92 -6.79 1.17
N GLY A 30 -9.65 -6.46 0.11
CA GLY A 30 -10.34 -5.17 0.03
C GLY A 30 -11.38 -5.03 1.14
N ASP A 31 -11.30 -3.92 1.86
CA ASP A 31 -12.24 -3.55 2.93
C ASP A 31 -13.58 -3.07 2.35
N TYR A 32 -13.56 -2.56 1.12
CA TYR A 32 -14.71 -2.10 0.36
C TYR A 32 -14.46 -2.24 -1.14
N ASN A 33 -15.53 -2.25 -1.94
CA ASN A 33 -15.46 -2.49 -3.38
C ASN A 33 -15.06 -1.23 -4.18
N GLU A 34 -13.86 -0.70 -3.94
CA GLU A 34 -13.28 0.44 -4.66
C GLU A 34 -11.75 0.38 -4.60
N ALA A 35 -11.06 0.74 -5.70
CA ALA A 35 -9.61 0.55 -5.86
C ALA A 35 -8.74 1.19 -4.75
N SER A 36 -9.19 2.29 -4.16
CA SER A 36 -8.50 2.98 -3.06
C SER A 36 -8.34 2.11 -1.81
N THR A 37 -9.12 1.04 -1.62
CA THR A 37 -8.89 0.07 -0.54
C THR A 37 -7.50 -0.58 -0.61
N PHE A 38 -6.92 -0.69 -1.81
CA PHE A 38 -5.57 -1.17 -2.03
C PHE A 38 -4.57 0.00 -2.15
N LEU A 39 -4.87 0.96 -3.02
CA LEU A 39 -3.92 2.04 -3.37
C LEU A 39 -3.60 2.98 -2.20
N SER A 40 -4.55 3.17 -1.28
CA SER A 40 -4.29 4.03 -0.11
C SER A 40 -3.23 3.46 0.85
N LEU A 41 -2.92 2.15 0.77
CA LEU A 41 -1.91 1.52 1.61
C LEU A 41 -0.51 2.05 1.34
N LEU A 42 -0.19 2.36 0.08
CA LEU A 42 1.16 2.74 -0.32
C LEU A 42 1.40 4.26 -0.28
N ARG A 43 0.39 5.08 0.06
CA ARG A 43 0.63 6.51 0.31
C ARG A 43 1.73 6.68 1.38
N SER A 44 2.64 7.63 1.20
CA SER A 44 3.83 7.76 2.07
C SER A 44 3.47 7.93 3.56
N GLY A 45 2.36 8.61 3.84
CA GLY A 45 1.85 8.85 5.20
C GLY A 45 0.85 7.81 5.73
N SER A 46 0.59 6.73 4.98
CA SER A 46 -0.42 5.72 5.36
C SER A 46 0.09 4.83 6.50
N SER A 47 -0.75 4.62 7.51
CA SER A 47 -0.47 3.64 8.58
C SER A 47 -0.45 2.20 8.09
N GLY A 48 -1.06 1.94 6.92
CA GLY A 48 -1.02 0.64 6.23
C GLY A 48 0.25 0.40 5.42
N ASN A 49 1.14 1.41 5.30
CA ASN A 49 2.36 1.34 4.51
C ASN A 49 3.49 0.62 5.24
N PHE A 50 3.34 -0.70 5.41
CA PHE A 50 4.37 -1.53 6.01
C PHE A 50 5.60 -1.71 5.11
N ALA A 51 5.44 -1.48 3.80
CA ALA A 51 6.53 -1.53 2.82
C ALA A 51 7.47 -0.31 2.92
N ARG A 52 7.09 0.73 3.67
CA ARG A 52 7.81 2.01 3.73
C ARG A 52 8.01 2.64 2.35
N TYR A 53 7.09 2.37 1.43
CA TYR A 53 7.13 2.94 0.09
C TYR A 53 6.90 4.45 0.18
N SER A 54 7.69 5.23 -0.56
CA SER A 54 7.46 6.67 -0.64
C SER A 54 7.79 7.16 -2.04
N SER A 55 6.83 7.84 -2.65
CA SER A 55 6.95 8.39 -3.99
C SER A 55 6.05 9.61 -4.08
N GLU A 56 6.65 10.76 -4.38
CA GLU A 56 5.91 12.00 -4.59
C GLU A 56 4.94 11.89 -5.77
N ALA A 57 5.34 11.19 -6.84
CA ALA A 57 4.48 10.96 -8.00
C ALA A 57 3.24 10.13 -7.63
N TYR A 58 3.42 9.07 -6.82
CA TYR A 58 2.32 8.24 -6.33
C TYR A 58 1.37 9.03 -5.44
N ASP A 59 1.90 9.78 -4.48
CA ASP A 59 1.10 10.59 -3.57
C ASP A 59 0.30 11.65 -4.34
N ASN A 60 0.90 12.28 -5.36
CA ASN A 60 0.24 13.25 -6.24
C ASN A 60 -0.87 12.63 -7.09
N ALA A 61 -0.65 11.44 -7.67
CA ALA A 61 -1.68 10.70 -8.39
C ALA A 61 -2.86 10.38 -7.46
N MET A 62 -2.59 9.86 -6.26
CA MET A 62 -3.63 9.55 -5.27
C MET A 62 -4.36 10.80 -4.75
N ASN A 63 -3.67 11.93 -4.57
CA ASN A 63 -4.32 13.19 -4.21
C ASN A 63 -5.25 13.70 -5.33
N SER A 64 -4.83 13.55 -6.58
CA SER A 64 -5.63 13.92 -7.75
C SER A 64 -6.86 13.02 -7.88
N ALA A 65 -6.73 11.72 -7.62
CA ALA A 65 -7.84 10.77 -7.57
C ALA A 65 -8.90 11.17 -6.53
N LEU A 66 -8.48 11.60 -5.34
CA LEU A 66 -9.37 12.06 -4.27
C LEU A 66 -10.09 13.37 -4.62
N ALA A 67 -9.45 14.25 -5.39
CA ALA A 67 -10.04 15.52 -5.84
C ALA A 67 -10.91 15.37 -7.11
N ALA A 68 -10.88 14.22 -7.78
CA ALA A 68 -11.59 14.01 -9.03
C ALA A 68 -13.11 14.02 -8.83
N THR A 69 -13.81 14.79 -9.66
CA THR A 69 -15.29 14.96 -9.59
C THR A 69 -16.05 13.96 -10.46
N ASN A 70 -15.35 13.14 -11.23
CA ASN A 70 -15.94 12.09 -12.05
C ASN A 70 -15.10 10.81 -12.01
N GLU A 71 -15.76 9.70 -12.29
CA GLU A 71 -15.17 8.36 -12.19
C GLU A 71 -14.04 8.11 -13.19
N LYS A 72 -14.19 8.57 -14.43
CA LYS A 72 -13.17 8.37 -15.47
C LYS A 72 -11.85 9.05 -15.10
N ALA A 73 -11.90 10.27 -14.57
CA ALA A 73 -10.73 10.97 -14.07
C ALA A 73 -10.09 10.25 -12.88
N ARG A 74 -10.91 9.80 -11.91
CA ARG A 74 -10.43 9.05 -10.74
C ARG A 74 -9.71 7.76 -11.15
N GLN A 75 -10.28 7.00 -12.08
CA GLN A 75 -9.67 5.79 -12.64
C GLN A 75 -8.35 6.10 -13.35
N GLY A 76 -8.28 7.14 -14.17
CA GLY A 76 -7.02 7.52 -14.83
C GLY A 76 -5.91 7.89 -13.84
N PHE A 77 -6.23 8.48 -12.68
CA PHE A 77 -5.25 8.73 -11.63
C PHE A 77 -4.86 7.46 -10.86
N TYR A 78 -5.77 6.50 -10.70
CA TYR A 78 -5.41 5.18 -10.16
C TYR A 78 -4.48 4.41 -11.10
N ASP A 79 -4.73 4.45 -12.40
CA ASP A 79 -3.85 3.83 -13.39
C ASP A 79 -2.45 4.45 -13.36
N GLN A 80 -2.33 5.75 -13.07
CA GLN A 80 -1.04 6.43 -12.88
C GLN A 80 -0.34 6.00 -11.58
N ALA A 81 -1.10 5.67 -10.53
CA ALA A 81 -0.53 5.20 -9.27
C ALA A 81 0.04 3.76 -9.39
N GLU A 82 -0.53 2.92 -10.26
CA GLU A 82 -0.11 1.52 -10.44
C GLU A 82 1.03 1.29 -11.45
N GLN A 83 1.47 2.34 -12.16
CA GLN A 83 2.58 2.26 -13.14
C GLN A 83 3.96 2.43 -12.49
#